data_AF-A0A7R9TKJ4-F1
#
_entry.id   AF-A0A7R9TKJ4-F1
#
_cell.length_a   1.000
_cell.length_b   1.000
_cell.length_c   1.000
_cell.angle_alpha   90.00
_cell.angle_beta   90.00
_cell.angle_gamma   90.00
#
_symmetry.space_group_name_H-M   'P 1'
#
loop_
_entity.id
_entity.type
_entity.pdbx_description
1 polymer ?
#
loop_
_entity_poly.entity_id
_entity_poly.type
_entity_poly.pdbx_seq_one_letter_code
_entity_poly.pdbx_strand_id
1 'polypeptide(L)'
;MRGVIAIAARRVLFVLVLALVASSSPRTLVDAASSSSSSAASSTTSTRGLTDASPLATRDGIPDASLCEHGDAGHRRATTMGDAHLKQRKPLLAEACYLGALRYKSDFPMALYGLGEAHVMADRDALAAEAYALAIDAWPQYV
;
A
#
# COMPACT_ATOMS: atom_id res chain seq x y z
N MET A 1 31.59 17.02 -26.08
CA MET A 1 32.53 17.19 -24.94
C MET A 1 31.71 16.88 -23.69
N ARG A 2 31.77 15.62 -23.21
CA ARG A 2 32.58 15.17 -22.05
C ARG A 2 32.06 15.74 -20.72
N GLY A 3 31.46 14.87 -19.92
CA GLY A 3 31.14 15.10 -18.51
C GLY A 3 30.45 13.87 -17.91
N VAL A 4 31.20 12.79 -17.73
CA VAL A 4 30.79 11.53 -17.08
C VAL A 4 31.50 11.46 -15.72
N ILE A 5 30.93 10.70 -14.76
CA ILE A 5 31.54 10.10 -13.55
C ILE A 5 31.62 11.08 -12.35
N ALA A 6 31.21 10.81 -11.10
CA ALA A 6 31.43 9.62 -10.25
C ALA A 6 30.45 9.59 -9.03
N ILE A 7 29.86 8.43 -8.64
CA ILE A 7 30.32 7.50 -7.57
C ILE A 7 30.18 8.11 -6.15
N ALA A 8 29.12 7.81 -5.40
CA ALA A 8 28.91 6.63 -4.52
C ALA A 8 29.58 6.69 -3.14
N ALA A 9 28.81 6.21 -2.16
CA ALA A 9 29.21 5.64 -0.87
C ALA A 9 29.73 6.57 0.23
N ARG A 10 28.96 6.67 1.32
CA ARG A 10 29.52 6.62 2.67
C ARG A 10 28.62 5.81 3.60
N ARG A 11 29.07 4.58 3.79
CA ARG A 11 28.65 3.58 4.76
C ARG A 11 28.92 4.06 6.19
N VAL A 12 28.01 3.69 7.09
CA VAL A 12 28.29 3.01 8.37
C VAL A 12 29.49 3.54 9.16
N LEU A 13 29.24 4.40 10.15
CA LEU A 13 30.03 4.45 11.38
C LEU A 13 29.33 5.35 12.42
N PHE A 14 28.57 4.78 13.35
CA PHE A 14 28.57 5.31 14.73
C PHE A 14 28.36 4.14 15.68
N VAL A 15 29.51 3.61 16.05
CA VAL A 15 29.79 2.52 16.95
C VAL A 15 29.69 3.02 18.40
N LEU A 16 29.20 2.14 19.28
CA LEU A 16 29.42 2.07 20.73
C LEU A 16 29.23 3.36 21.56
N VAL A 17 28.22 3.34 22.43
CA VAL A 17 28.41 3.83 23.80
C VAL A 17 28.22 2.66 24.75
N LEU A 18 29.35 2.33 25.37
CA LEU A 18 29.60 1.28 26.35
C LEU A 18 29.60 1.92 27.74
N ALA A 19 28.79 1.41 28.67
CA ALA A 19 28.99 1.46 30.13
C ALA A 19 27.79 0.76 30.79
N LEU A 20 27.83 -0.52 31.16
CA LEU A 20 28.62 -1.13 32.24
C LEU A 20 28.26 -0.56 33.62
N VAL A 21 27.20 -1.11 34.23
CA VAL A 21 27.03 -1.15 35.69
C VAL A 21 26.91 -2.60 36.11
N ALA A 22 27.84 -2.99 36.97
CA ALA A 22 28.06 -4.31 37.52
C ALA A 22 27.33 -4.50 38.87
N SER A 23 27.36 -5.76 39.35
CA SER A 23 27.01 -6.26 40.69
C SER A 23 25.51 -6.40 40.97
N SER A 24 24.98 -7.48 41.55
CA SER A 24 25.55 -8.62 42.28
C SER A 24 24.43 -9.63 42.63
N SER A 25 24.73 -10.94 42.46
CA SER A 25 24.20 -12.24 43.00
C SER A 25 23.04 -12.29 44.03
N PRO A 26 22.50 -13.48 44.44
CA PRO A 26 22.32 -14.81 43.81
C PRO A 26 20.87 -15.38 43.96
N ARG A 27 20.69 -16.61 43.43
CA ARG A 27 19.50 -17.50 43.41
C ARG A 27 18.72 -17.65 44.73
N THR A 28 17.39 -17.57 44.65
CA THR A 28 16.44 -18.37 45.45
C THR A 28 15.12 -18.62 44.70
N LEU A 29 14.83 -19.92 44.54
CA LEU A 29 13.54 -20.62 44.63
C LEU A 29 12.27 -20.08 43.96
N VAL A 30 11.72 -21.01 43.17
CA VAL A 30 10.36 -21.13 42.62
C VAL A 30 9.25 -20.61 43.54
N ASP A 31 8.31 -19.87 42.96
CA ASP A 31 6.89 -20.14 43.21
C ASP A 31 5.99 -19.59 42.09
N ALA A 32 4.81 -20.18 42.05
CA ALA A 32 3.85 -20.21 40.96
C ALA A 32 3.24 -18.86 40.55
N ALA A 33 2.76 -18.88 39.31
CA ALA A 33 1.54 -18.21 38.86
C ALA A 33 1.49 -16.68 38.99
N SER A 34 1.75 -16.01 37.88
CA SER A 34 0.66 -15.34 37.16
C SER A 34 1.15 -14.89 35.79
N SER A 35 0.63 -15.59 34.79
CA SER A 35 0.66 -15.18 33.40
C SER A 35 0.05 -13.79 33.29
N SER A 36 0.88 -12.79 33.05
CA SER A 36 0.47 -11.56 32.38
C SER A 36 1.47 -11.32 31.28
N SER A 37 1.48 -12.26 30.34
CA SER A 37 1.92 -12.01 28.98
C SER A 37 0.97 -10.97 28.40
N SER A 38 1.20 -9.70 28.73
CA SER A 38 0.72 -8.58 27.92
C SER A 38 1.54 -8.58 26.64
N SER A 39 1.34 -9.62 25.84
CA SER A 39 1.48 -9.53 24.40
C SER A 39 0.48 -8.44 24.01
N ALA A 40 0.97 -7.21 23.93
CA ALA A 40 0.42 -6.25 23.00
C ALA A 40 0.60 -6.89 21.62
N ALA A 41 -0.27 -7.84 21.32
CA ALA A 41 -0.72 -8.07 19.96
C ALA A 41 -1.32 -6.71 19.60
N SER A 42 -0.47 -5.84 19.06
CA SER A 42 -0.90 -4.85 18.11
C SER A 42 -1.71 -5.67 17.12
N SER A 43 -3.02 -5.68 17.33
CA SER A 43 -3.97 -5.80 16.25
C SER A 43 -3.63 -4.64 15.32
N THR A 44 -2.61 -4.85 14.50
CA THR A 44 -2.60 -4.31 13.14
C THR A 44 -3.88 -4.86 12.56
N THR A 45 -4.98 -4.14 12.79
CA THR A 45 -6.09 -4.08 11.88
C THR A 45 -5.42 -3.80 10.55
N SER A 46 -5.10 -4.86 9.81
CA SER A 46 -4.57 -4.74 8.46
C SER A 46 -5.71 -4.06 7.73
N THR A 47 -5.59 -2.75 7.55
CA THR A 47 -6.59 -1.96 6.84
C THR A 47 -6.58 -2.50 5.41
N ARG A 48 -7.49 -3.45 5.15
CA ARG A 48 -7.59 -4.14 3.88
C ARG A 48 -7.99 -3.13 2.81
N GLY A 49 -7.32 -3.17 1.66
CA GLY A 49 -7.60 -2.28 0.53
C GLY A 49 -6.74 -1.01 0.46
N LEU A 50 -7.18 -0.07 -0.37
CA LEU A 50 -6.47 1.18 -0.63
C LEU A 50 -6.49 2.10 0.60
N THR A 51 -5.32 2.59 1.01
CA THR A 51 -5.15 3.49 2.15
C THR A 51 -4.34 4.73 1.76
N ASP A 52 -4.41 5.77 2.59
CA ASP A 52 -3.62 7.00 2.42
C ASP A 52 -2.12 6.79 2.60
N ALA A 53 -1.64 5.59 2.97
CA ALA A 53 -0.22 5.26 2.99
C ALA A 53 0.29 4.75 1.64
N SER A 54 -0.61 4.34 0.73
CA SER A 54 -0.25 3.81 -0.57
C SER A 54 0.14 4.93 -1.55
N PRO A 55 1.20 4.77 -2.37
CA PRO A 55 1.49 5.69 -3.48
C PRO A 55 0.37 5.72 -4.53
N LEU A 56 -0.53 4.72 -4.59
CA LEU A 56 -1.74 4.78 -5.43
C LEU A 56 -2.67 5.93 -5.02
N ALA A 57 -2.63 6.35 -3.74
CA ALA A 57 -3.46 7.41 -3.18
C ALA A 57 -2.68 8.72 -2.89
N THR A 58 -1.34 8.70 -2.87
CA THR A 58 -0.52 9.84 -2.43
C THR A 58 0.49 10.38 -3.42
N ARG A 59 0.76 9.68 -4.54
CA ARG A 59 1.71 10.17 -5.54
C ARG A 59 1.24 11.50 -6.17
N ASP A 60 2.21 12.25 -6.71
CA ASP A 60 1.88 13.41 -7.54
C ASP A 60 1.17 12.99 -8.84
N GLY A 61 0.25 13.84 -9.32
CA GLY A 61 -0.49 13.61 -10.56
C GLY A 61 -1.52 12.48 -10.49
N ILE A 62 -2.13 12.27 -9.33
CA ILE A 62 -3.34 11.44 -9.21
C ILE A 62 -4.50 12.17 -9.88
N PRO A 63 -5.24 11.53 -10.80
CA PRO A 63 -6.41 12.14 -11.39
C PRO A 63 -7.53 12.25 -10.34
N ASP A 64 -8.20 13.41 -10.31
CA ASP A 64 -9.33 13.61 -9.42
C ASP A 64 -10.49 12.69 -9.82
N ALA A 65 -11.15 12.07 -8.82
CA ALA A 65 -12.26 11.15 -9.06
C ALA A 65 -13.46 11.80 -9.78
N SER A 66 -13.59 13.13 -9.73
CA SER A 66 -14.61 13.88 -10.49
C SER A 66 -14.43 13.81 -12.01
N LEU A 67 -13.25 13.40 -12.50
CA LEU A 67 -13.04 13.11 -13.93
C LEU A 67 -13.83 11.88 -14.38
N CYS A 68 -14.25 11.01 -13.46
CA CYS A 68 -15.16 9.93 -13.76
C CYS A 68 -16.61 10.43 -13.78
N GLU A 69 -17.23 10.40 -14.95
CA GLU A 69 -18.66 10.65 -15.07
C GLU A 69 -19.42 9.63 -14.19
N HIS A 70 -20.19 10.11 -13.21
CA HIS A 70 -20.88 9.29 -12.20
C HIS A 70 -19.94 8.49 -11.28
N GLY A 71 -18.72 8.97 -11.02
CA GLY A 71 -17.78 8.36 -10.08
C GLY A 71 -18.33 8.26 -8.65
N ASP A 72 -19.37 9.04 -8.33
CA ASP A 72 -20.10 9.07 -7.07
C ASP A 72 -21.31 8.11 -7.00
N ALA A 73 -21.65 7.42 -8.09
CA ALA A 73 -22.80 6.51 -8.14
C ALA A 73 -22.54 5.13 -7.50
N GLY A 74 -21.46 5.02 -6.73
CA GLY A 74 -21.04 3.83 -5.98
C GLY A 74 -20.03 2.94 -6.72
N HIS A 75 -19.28 2.15 -5.95
CA HIS A 75 -18.16 1.32 -6.41
C HIS A 75 -18.42 0.50 -7.69
N ARG A 76 -19.57 -0.18 -7.82
CA ARG A 76 -19.87 -1.00 -9.01
C ARG A 76 -20.02 -0.16 -10.29
N ARG A 77 -20.76 0.95 -10.23
CA ARG A 77 -20.98 1.81 -11.41
C ARG A 77 -19.69 2.49 -11.85
N ALA A 78 -18.94 3.04 -10.90
CA ALA A 78 -17.64 3.65 -11.16
C ALA A 78 -16.65 2.63 -11.76
N THR A 79 -16.63 1.38 -11.27
CA THR A 79 -15.80 0.31 -11.86
C THR A 79 -16.19 0.02 -13.31
N THR A 80 -17.49 -0.14 -13.61
CA THR A 80 -17.97 -0.37 -14.99
C THR A 80 -17.58 0.78 -15.93
N MET A 81 -17.60 2.02 -15.46
CA MET A 81 -17.12 3.18 -16.23
C MET A 81 -15.61 3.14 -16.44
N GLY A 82 -14.85 2.76 -15.41
CA GLY A 82 -13.42 2.49 -15.52
C GLY A 82 -13.10 1.47 -16.63
N ASP A 83 -13.81 0.35 -16.64
CA ASP A 83 -13.66 -0.70 -17.64
C ASP A 83 -13.97 -0.19 -19.06
N ALA A 84 -14.98 0.68 -19.19
CA ALA A 84 -15.32 1.31 -20.46
C ALA A 84 -14.21 2.26 -20.95
N HIS A 85 -13.56 2.99 -20.04
CA HIS A 85 -12.42 3.84 -20.38
C HIS A 85 -11.14 3.06 -20.71
N LEU A 86 -10.88 1.92 -20.04
CA LEU A 86 -9.79 1.01 -20.41
C LEU A 86 -9.96 0.48 -21.83
N LYS A 87 -11.18 0.02 -22.19
CA LYS A 87 -11.48 -0.44 -23.56
C LYS A 87 -11.24 0.65 -24.62
N GLN A 88 -11.39 1.91 -24.24
CA GLN A 88 -11.12 3.07 -25.10
C GLN A 88 -9.67 3.54 -25.07
N ARG A 89 -8.77 2.82 -24.37
CA ARG A 89 -7.36 3.20 -24.19
C ARG A 89 -7.17 4.57 -23.51
N LYS A 90 -8.05 4.91 -22.56
CA LYS A 90 -8.01 6.16 -21.78
C LYS A 90 -7.62 5.88 -20.32
N PRO A 91 -6.35 5.54 -20.03
CA PRO A 91 -5.95 5.06 -18.71
C PRO A 91 -6.13 6.11 -17.60
N LEU A 92 -5.99 7.40 -17.90
CA LEU A 92 -6.16 8.47 -16.90
C LEU A 92 -7.62 8.60 -16.43
N LEU A 93 -8.59 8.47 -17.33
CA LEU A 93 -10.02 8.47 -16.95
C LEU A 93 -10.42 7.16 -16.25
N ALA A 94 -9.85 6.03 -16.70
CA ALA A 94 -10.06 4.75 -16.02
C ALA A 94 -9.56 4.80 -14.58
N GLU A 95 -8.34 5.32 -14.37
CA GLU A 95 -7.77 5.53 -13.05
C GLU A 95 -8.66 6.41 -12.16
N ALA A 96 -9.16 7.54 -12.67
CA ALA A 96 -10.10 8.39 -11.93
C ALA A 96 -11.35 7.62 -11.48
N CYS A 97 -11.91 6.79 -12.37
CA CYS A 97 -13.08 5.98 -12.06
C CYS A 97 -12.82 4.91 -11.02
N TYR A 98 -11.70 4.18 -11.10
CA TYR A 98 -11.36 3.17 -10.11
C TYR A 98 -11.05 3.80 -8.75
N LEU A 99 -10.34 4.93 -8.71
CA LEU A 99 -10.14 5.68 -7.47
C LEU A 99 -11.47 6.16 -6.89
N GLY A 100 -12.39 6.65 -7.72
CA GLY A 100 -13.76 6.95 -7.33
C GLY A 100 -14.46 5.75 -6.71
N ALA A 101 -14.37 4.57 -7.34
CA ALA A 101 -14.94 3.34 -6.80
C ALA A 101 -14.34 2.96 -5.43
N LEU A 102 -13.03 3.12 -5.27
CA LEU A 102 -12.28 2.78 -4.06
C LEU A 102 -12.55 3.76 -2.91
N ARG A 103 -13.02 4.99 -3.19
CA ARG A 103 -13.54 5.89 -2.15
C ARG A 103 -14.83 5.36 -1.50
N TYR A 104 -15.66 4.61 -2.24
CA TYR A 104 -16.86 3.97 -1.68
C TYR A 104 -16.54 2.66 -0.96
N LYS A 105 -15.60 1.89 -1.49
CA LYS A 105 -15.18 0.62 -0.94
C LYS A 105 -13.72 0.37 -1.30
N SER A 106 -12.82 0.68 -0.35
CA SER A 106 -11.36 0.67 -0.55
C SER A 106 -10.79 -0.72 -0.82
N ASP A 107 -11.48 -1.76 -0.39
CA ASP A 107 -11.10 -3.17 -0.57
C ASP A 107 -11.86 -3.85 -1.72
N PHE A 108 -12.43 -3.10 -2.67
CA PHE A 108 -13.18 -3.69 -3.77
C PHE A 108 -12.23 -4.31 -4.81
N PRO A 109 -12.12 -5.65 -4.91
CA PRO A 109 -11.07 -6.30 -5.69
C PRO A 109 -11.15 -5.99 -7.19
N MET A 110 -12.36 -5.81 -7.70
CA MET A 110 -12.63 -5.44 -9.11
C MET A 110 -12.02 -4.07 -9.47
N ALA A 111 -12.17 -3.08 -8.60
CA ALA A 111 -11.60 -1.76 -8.82
C ALA A 111 -10.09 -1.73 -8.60
N LEU A 112 -9.57 -2.48 -7.61
CA LEU A 112 -8.12 -2.62 -7.38
C LEU A 112 -7.42 -3.24 -8.57
N TYR A 113 -7.99 -4.32 -9.13
CA TYR A 113 -7.46 -4.93 -10.34
C TYR A 113 -7.54 -4.01 -11.55
N GLY A 114 -8.69 -3.35 -11.77
CA GLY A 114 -8.86 -2.40 -12.85
C GLY A 114 -7.89 -1.21 -12.75
N LEU A 115 -7.60 -0.74 -11.54
CA LEU A 115 -6.56 0.26 -11.29
C LEU A 115 -5.17 -0.24 -11.72
N GLY A 116 -4.88 -1.52 -11.45
CA GLY A 116 -3.68 -2.19 -11.97
C GLY A 116 -3.59 -2.16 -13.49
N GLU A 117 -4.66 -2.55 -14.18
CA GLU A 117 -4.73 -2.52 -15.65
C GLU A 117 -4.55 -1.10 -16.22
N ALA A 118 -5.11 -0.09 -15.55
CA ALA A 118 -4.94 1.31 -15.92
C ALA A 118 -3.49 1.77 -15.77
N HIS A 119 -2.77 1.26 -14.77
CA HIS A 119 -1.35 1.54 -14.57
C HIS A 119 -0.47 0.80 -15.58
N VAL A 120 -0.75 -0.46 -15.90
CA VAL A 120 -0.05 -1.19 -16.98
C VAL A 120 -0.19 -0.45 -18.31
N MET A 121 -1.41 -0.02 -18.65
CA MET A 121 -1.66 0.71 -19.89
C MET A 121 -0.94 2.07 -19.98
N ALA A 122 -0.58 2.64 -18.83
CA ALA A 122 0.16 3.89 -18.71
C ALA A 122 1.65 3.69 -18.41
N ASP A 123 2.17 2.46 -18.57
CA ASP A 123 3.58 2.09 -18.33
C ASP A 123 4.06 2.41 -16.90
N ARG A 124 3.19 2.23 -15.90
CA ARG A 124 3.44 2.49 -14.46
C ARG A 124 3.49 1.18 -13.66
N ASP A 125 4.41 0.29 -14.04
CA ASP A 125 4.48 -1.10 -13.54
C ASP A 125 4.52 -1.24 -12.01
N ALA A 126 5.25 -0.36 -11.32
CA ALA A 126 5.33 -0.39 -9.85
C ALA A 126 3.97 -0.16 -9.17
N LEU A 127 3.17 0.78 -9.71
CA LEU A 127 1.83 1.05 -9.21
C LEU A 127 0.88 -0.08 -9.59
N ALA A 128 1.03 -0.64 -10.80
CA ALA A 128 0.23 -1.79 -11.21
C ALA A 128 0.43 -2.98 -10.27
N ALA A 129 1.69 -3.32 -9.97
CA ALA A 129 2.02 -4.41 -9.07
C ALA A 129 1.42 -4.22 -7.67
N GLU A 130 1.45 -2.99 -7.14
CA GLU A 130 0.83 -2.69 -5.86
C GLU A 130 -0.70 -2.84 -5.89
N ALA A 131 -1.36 -2.35 -6.94
CA ALA A 131 -2.81 -2.46 -7.08
C ALA A 131 -3.27 -3.92 -7.18
N TYR A 132 -2.54 -4.75 -7.93
CA TYR A 132 -2.82 -6.19 -8.00
C TYR A 132 -2.56 -6.89 -6.66
N ALA A 133 -1.48 -6.54 -5.95
CA ALA A 133 -1.21 -7.09 -4.62
C ALA A 133 -2.36 -6.79 -3.65
N LEU A 134 -2.88 -5.56 -3.66
CA LEU A 134 -4.06 -5.19 -2.88
C LEU A 134 -5.32 -5.95 -3.33
N ALA A 135 -5.51 -6.19 -4.63
CA ALA A 135 -6.65 -6.98 -5.13
C ALA A 135 -6.61 -8.42 -4.61
N ILE A 136 -5.42 -9.05 -4.59
CA ILE A 136 -5.18 -10.39 -4.06
C ILE A 136 -5.40 -10.43 -2.54
N ASP A 137 -4.88 -9.43 -1.80
CA ASP A 137 -5.09 -9.36 -0.35
C ASP A 137 -6.58 -9.17 0.00
N ALA A 138 -7.29 -8.38 -0.80
CA ALA A 138 -8.72 -8.15 -0.64
C ALA A 138 -9.54 -9.41 -0.96
N TRP A 139 -9.19 -10.11 -2.03
CA TRP A 139 -9.86 -11.33 -2.45
C TRP A 139 -8.90 -12.28 -3.18
N PRO A 140 -8.28 -13.26 -2.49
CA PRO A 140 -7.21 -14.10 -3.04
C PRO A 140 -7.60 -14.92 -4.28
N GLN A 141 -8.89 -15.20 -4.46
CA GLN A 141 -9.42 -15.95 -5.61
C GLN A 141 -9.94 -15.06 -6.75
N TYR A 142 -9.68 -13.75 -6.72
CA TYR A 142 -10.18 -12.82 -7.75
C TYR A 142 -9.36 -12.86 -9.06
N VAL A 143 -8.06 -13.11 -8.97
CA VAL A 143 -7.11 -13.14 -10.10
C VAL A 143 -6.59 -14.53 -10.40
#